data_AF-A0A7C1I019-F1
#
_entry.id   AF-A0A7C1I019-F1
#
_cell.length_a   1.000
_cell.length_b   1.000
_cell.length_c   1.000
_cell.angle_alpha   90.00
_cell.angle_beta   90.00
_cell.angle_gamma   90.00
#
_symmetry.space_group_name_H-M   'P 1'
#
loop_
_entity.id
_entity.type
_entity.pdbx_description
1 polymer ?
#
loop_
_entity_poly.entity_id
_entity_poly.type
_entity_poly.pdbx_seq_one_letter_code
_entity_poly.pdbx_strand_id
1 'polypeptide(L)' 'MIIGKVLKTDIKVIIEEDRAQRNRAVFIVQPLASGFGTTVGNALRRVLLSSLTGYAPVAVRVENADHEYDTLPGVIEDVS' A
#
# COMPACT_ATOMS: atom_id res chain seq x y z
N MET A 1 41.98 0.65 -16.54
CA MET A 1 41.38 -0.70 -16.49
C MET A 1 41.22 -1.09 -15.02
N ILE A 2 40.13 -0.67 -14.38
CA ILE A 2 39.89 -0.97 -12.95
C ILE A 2 39.02 -2.23 -12.88
N ILE A 3 39.75 -3.32 -12.69
CA ILE A 3 39.42 -4.65 -12.19
C ILE A 3 38.03 -4.72 -11.54
N GLY A 4 37.15 -5.50 -12.19
CA GLY A 4 35.81 -5.81 -11.71
C GLY A 4 35.84 -6.48 -10.34
N LYS A 5 35.43 -5.74 -9.32
CA LYS A 5 34.99 -6.30 -8.06
C LYS A 5 33.50 -6.60 -8.22
N VAL A 6 33.19 -7.80 -8.73
CA VAL A 6 31.82 -8.31 -8.68
C VAL A 6 31.48 -8.46 -7.20
N LEU A 7 30.74 -7.48 -6.64
CA LEU A 7 30.16 -7.59 -5.32
C LEU A 7 29.16 -8.75 -5.38
N LYS A 8 29.56 -9.92 -4.86
CA LYS A 8 28.61 -10.93 -4.41
C LYS A 8 27.86 -10.33 -3.22
N THR A 9 26.75 -9.67 -3.51
CA THR A 9 25.83 -9.18 -2.49
C THR A 9 24.56 -10.00 -2.59
N ASP A 10 24.45 -11.01 -1.73
CA ASP A 10 23.18 -11.69 -1.47
C ASP A 10 22.22 -10.64 -0.89
N ILE A 11 21.20 -10.28 -1.68
CA ILE A 11 20.15 -9.36 -1.23
C ILE A 11 19.35 -10.08 -0.14
N LYS A 12 19.28 -9.47 1.04
CA LYS A 12 18.47 -9.93 2.16
C LYS A 12 17.22 -9.09 2.28
N VAL A 13 16.12 -9.76 2.61
CA VAL A 13 14.85 -9.14 2.98
C VAL A 13 14.60 -9.47 4.45
N ILE A 14 14.56 -8.44 5.29
CA ILE A 14 14.24 -8.54 6.72
C ILE A 14 12.80 -8.07 6.89
N ILE A 15 12.01 -8.80 7.69
CA ILE A 15 10.63 -8.46 8.00
C ILE A 15 10.57 -8.05 9.47
N GLU A 16 10.10 -6.85 9.77
CA GLU A 16 9.80 -6.44 11.13
C GLU A 16 8.34 -6.80 11.45
N GLU A 17 8.13 -7.71 12.39
CA GLU A 17 6.80 -8.07 12.87
C GLU A 17 6.29 -7.03 13.85
N ASP A 18 5.23 -6.31 13.49
CA ASP A 18 4.46 -5.48 14.42
C ASP A 18 3.24 -6.27 14.90
N ARG A 19 3.35 -6.87 16.09
CA ARG A 19 2.24 -7.65 16.69
C ARG A 19 1.05 -6.78 17.10
N ALA A 20 1.20 -5.45 17.15
CA ALA A 20 0.11 -4.54 17.50
C ALA A 20 -0.82 -4.25 16.32
N GLN A 21 -0.36 -4.39 15.07
CA GLN A 21 -1.12 -4.02 13.87
C GLN A 21 -1.31 -5.21 12.92
N ARG A 22 -2.53 -5.76 12.87
CA ARG A 22 -2.85 -6.97 12.09
C ARG A 22 -2.69 -6.83 10.57
N ASN A 23 -2.71 -5.60 10.05
CA ASN A 23 -2.73 -5.28 8.62
C ASN A 23 -1.53 -4.44 8.18
N ARG A 24 -0.43 -4.43 8.94
CA ARG A 24 0.80 -3.70 8.60
C ARG A 24 2.00 -4.64 8.65
N ALA A 25 2.92 -4.46 7.70
CA ALA A 25 4.22 -5.12 7.69
C ALA A 25 5.29 -4.13 7.19
N VAL A 26 6.52 -4.27 7.70
CA VAL A 26 7.68 -3.48 7.26
C VAL A 26 8.74 -4.42 6.71
N PHE A 27 9.18 -4.16 5.48
CA PHE A 27 10.20 -4.94 4.77
C PHE A 27 11.45 -4.08 4.56
N ILE A 28 12.61 -4.58 4.98
CA ILE A 28 13.91 -3.93 4.80
C ILE A 28 14.72 -4.76 3.81
N VAL A 29 15.02 -4.17 2.64
CA VAL A 29 15.77 -4.83 1.55
C VAL A 29 17.18 -4.25 1.49
N GLN A 30 18.19 -5.08 1.74
CA GLN A 30 19.60 -4.65 1.75
C GLN A 30 20.58 -5.80 1.48
N PRO A 31 21.80 -5.53 0.98
CA PRO A 31 22.26 -4.24 0.48
C PRO A 31 21.81 -4.00 -0.96
N LEU A 32 21.48 -2.76 -1.29
CA LEU A 32 21.21 -2.33 -2.65
C LEU A 32 22.32 -1.38 -3.12
N ALA A 33 22.63 -1.44 -4.41
CA ALA A 33 23.51 -0.45 -5.02
C ALA A 33 22.90 0.96 -4.89
N SER A 34 23.74 1.99 -4.81
CA SER A 34 23.28 3.37 -4.73
C SER A 34 22.31 3.70 -5.87
N GLY A 35 21.19 4.34 -5.55
CA GLY A 35 20.11 4.64 -6.50
C GLY A 35 19.12 3.51 -6.79
N PHE A 36 19.43 2.25 -6.49
CA PHE A 36 18.48 1.15 -6.72
C PHE A 36 17.30 1.15 -5.72
N GLY A 37 17.50 1.73 -4.53
CA GLY A 37 16.43 1.85 -3.53
C GLY A 37 15.22 2.63 -4.05
N THR A 38 15.43 3.74 -4.75
CA THR A 38 14.34 4.55 -5.33
C THR A 38 13.69 3.85 -6.52
N THR A 39 14.48 3.23 -7.40
CA THR A 39 13.99 2.47 -8.55
C THR A 39 13.08 1.32 -8.13
N VAL A 40 13.53 0.48 -7.20
CA VAL A 40 12.76 -0.68 -6.71
C VAL A 40 11.61 -0.22 -5.82
N GLY A 41 11.84 0.74 -4.91
CA GLY A 41 10.83 1.24 -3.98
C GLY A 41 9.64 1.88 -4.69
N ASN A 42 9.87 2.74 -5.69
CA ASN A 42 8.80 3.36 -6.45
C ASN A 42 8.02 2.34 -7.29
N ALA A 43 8.71 1.37 -7.89
CA ALA A 43 8.07 0.30 -8.64
C ALA A 43 7.17 -0.54 -7.72
N LEU A 44 7.69 -1.02 -6.59
CA LEU A 44 6.93 -1.81 -5.61
C LEU A 44 5.74 -1.04 -5.05
N ARG A 45 5.92 0.24 -4.68
CA ARG A 45 4.81 1.09 -4.21
C ARG A 45 3.66 1.14 -5.22
N ARG A 46 3.97 1.32 -6.51
CA ARG A 46 2.95 1.37 -7.57
C ARG A 46 2.24 0.04 -7.74
N VAL A 47 2.98 -1.07 -7.74
CA VAL A 47 2.41 -2.41 -7.87
C VAL A 47 1.48 -2.72 -6.70
N LEU A 48 1.93 -2.46 -5.47
CA LEU A 48 1.16 -2.73 -4.26
C LEU A 48 -0.11 -1.88 -4.16
N LEU A 49 -0.09 -0.63 -4.64
CA LEU A 49 -1.24 0.27 -4.56
C LEU A 49 -2.21 0.14 -5.74
N SER A 50 -1.76 -0.28 -6.92
CA SER A 50 -2.54 -0.10 -8.15
C SER A 50 -2.60 -1.32 -9.05
N SER A 51 -1.91 -2.41 -8.72
CA SER A 51 -1.88 -3.63 -9.55
C SER A 51 -2.34 -4.88 -8.81
N LEU A 52 -2.75 -4.74 -7.55
CA LEU A 52 -3.40 -5.82 -6.82
C LEU A 52 -4.87 -5.88 -7.21
N THR A 53 -5.35 -7.08 -7.54
CA THR A 53 -6.76 -7.31 -7.81
C THR A 53 -7.55 -7.20 -6.51
N GLY A 54 -8.61 -6.40 -6.54
CA GLY A 54 -9.52 -6.22 -5.42
C GLY A 54 -10.90 -5.80 -5.92
N TYR A 55 -11.86 -5.84 -5.02
CA TYR A 55 -13.23 -5.38 -5.27
C TYR A 55 -13.57 -4.33 -4.21
N ALA A 56 -14.27 -3.29 -4.63
CA ALA A 56 -14.78 -2.26 -3.72
C ALA A 56 -16.20 -1.86 -4.18
N PRO A 57 -17.08 -1.45 -3.26
CA PRO A 57 -18.35 -0.83 -3.62
C PRO A 57 -18.10 0.38 -4.54
N VAL A 58 -18.76 0.41 -5.69
CA VAL A 58 -18.61 1.50 -6.67
C VAL A 58 -19.69 2.57 -6.48
N ALA A 59 -20.88 2.15 -6.06
CA ALA A 59 -22.00 3.04 -5.79
C ALA A 59 -22.95 2.39 -4.78
N VAL A 60 -23.65 3.24 -4.05
CA VAL A 60 -24.77 2.88 -3.18
C VAL A 60 -25.95 3.80 -3.51
N ARG A 61 -27.17 3.31 -3.35
CA ARG A 61 -28.40 4.10 -3.45
C ARG A 61 -29.13 3.98 -2.12
N VAL A 62 -29.42 5.11 -1.51
CA VAL A 62 -30.13 5.19 -0.24
C VAL A 62 -31.53 5.70 -0.50
N GLU A 63 -32.54 4.90 -0.17
CA GLU A 63 -33.94 5.27 -0.38
C GLU A 63 -34.33 6.40 0.57
N ASN A 64 -35.08 7.38 0.05
CA ASN A 64 -35.50 8.61 0.76
C ASN A 64 -34.35 9.58 1.11
N ALA A 65 -33.18 9.44 0.48
CA ALA A 65 -32.15 10.47 0.46
C ALA A 65 -32.06 11.02 -0.98
N ASP A 66 -32.65 12.19 -1.20
CA ASP A 66 -32.65 12.90 -2.47
C ASP A 66 -31.28 13.57 -2.73
N HIS A 67 -30.57 13.93 -1.66
CA HIS A 67 -29.26 14.58 -1.71
C HIS A 67 -28.28 14.00 -0.67
N GLU A 68 -26.98 14.22 -0.87
CA GLU A 68 -25.89 13.68 -0.03
C GLU A 68 -25.88 14.18 1.43
N TYR A 69 -26.65 15.22 1.74
CA TYR A 69 -26.75 15.83 3.07
C TYR A 69 -28.09 15.57 3.76
N ASP A 70 -28.95 14.74 3.17
CA ASP A 70 -30.27 14.49 3.75
C ASP A 70 -30.14 13.69 5.05
N THR A 71 -30.93 14.08 6.06
CA THR A 71 -31.01 13.35 7.32
C THR A 71 -32.17 12.36 7.26
N LEU A 72 -31.87 11.08 7.48
CA LEU A 72 -32.88 10.02 7.46
C LEU A 72 -33.46 9.80 8.86
N PRO A 73 -34.80 9.67 9.00
CA PRO A 73 -35.41 9.36 10.29
C PRO A 73 -34.87 8.06 10.89
N GLY A 74 -34.35 8.14 12.13
CA GLY A 74 -33.81 6.99 12.85
C GLY A 74 -32.35 6.65 12.56
N VAL A 75 -31.66 7.45 11.73
CA VAL A 75 -30.22 7.33 11.50
C VAL A 75 -29.52 8.45 12.26
N ILE A 76 -28.48 8.09 13.02
CA ILE A 76 -27.67 9.06 13.80
C ILE A 76 -26.59 9.70 12.91
N GLU A 77 -26.07 8.91 11.97
CA GLU A 77 -25.04 9.29 11.01
C GLU A 77 -25.68 9.96 9.79
N ASP A 78 -24.97 10.91 9.19
CA ASP A 78 -25.34 11.50 7.90
C ASP A 78 -25.03 10.56 6.73
N VAL A 79 -25.57 10.87 5.55
CA VAL A 79 -25.37 10.06 4.33
C VAL A 79 -23.94 10.23 3.76
N SER A 80 -23.23 11.29 4.16
CA SER A 80 -21.89 11.68 3.70
C SER A 80 -20.74 10.87 4.30
#